data_AF-A0A3N5ZF81-F1
#
_entry.id   AF-A0A3N5ZF81-F1
#
_cell.length_a   1.000
_cell.length_b   1.000
_cell.length_c   1.000
_cell.angle_alpha   90.00
_cell.angle_beta   90.00
_cell.angle_gamma   90.00
#
_symmetry.space_group_name_H-M   'P 1'
#
loop_
_entity.id
_entity.type
_entity.pdbx_description
1 polymer ?
#
loop_
_entity_poly.entity_id
_entity_poly.type
_entity_poly.pdbx_seq_one_letter_code
_entity_poly.pdbx_strand_id
1 'polypeptide(L)' 'MNRNMGDWIPRWCFWFINWALEQNTGNEGRCSLKLDWFAGRGIDPAGDQKPLVVHDIRQREHLSDHDPIILDFRVASS' A
#
# COMPACT_ATOMS: atom_id res chain seq x y z
N MET A 1 9.31 12.41 -15.71
CA MET A 1 8.59 12.40 -14.42
C MET A 1 8.60 10.96 -13.95
N ASN A 2 9.27 10.68 -12.84
CA ASN A 2 9.45 9.32 -12.33
C ASN A 2 8.10 8.78 -11.83
N ARG A 3 7.68 7.64 -12.35
CA ARG A 3 6.35 7.04 -12.13
C ARG A 3 6.40 5.91 -11.12
N ASN A 4 7.54 5.24 -10.95
CA ASN A 4 7.68 4.13 -10.02
C ASN A 4 9.08 4.11 -9.39
N MET A 5 9.26 3.26 -8.37
CA MET A 5 10.52 3.09 -7.64
C MET A 5 11.72 2.81 -8.56
N GLY A 6 11.52 2.08 -9.66
CA GLY A 6 12.58 1.76 -10.63
C GLY A 6 13.14 2.96 -11.37
N ASP A 7 12.41 4.07 -11.40
CA ASP A 7 12.89 5.33 -11.95
C ASP A 7 13.76 6.13 -10.95
N TRP A 8 13.68 5.79 -9.66
CA TRP A 8 14.37 6.50 -8.57
C TRP A 8 15.65 5.81 -8.12
N ILE A 9 15.79 4.50 -8.32
CA ILE A 9 16.93 3.73 -7.84
C ILE A 9 17.68 3.01 -8.96
N PRO A 10 19.02 2.89 -8.86
CA PRO A 10 19.80 2.13 -9.83
C PRO A 10 19.35 0.67 -9.95
N ARG A 11 19.37 0.13 -11.18
CA ARG A 11 18.93 -1.25 -11.46
C ARG A 11 19.66 -2.32 -10.63
N TRP A 12 20.91 -2.08 -10.23
CA TRP A 12 21.66 -3.03 -9.41
C TRP A 12 21.04 -3.23 -8.01
N CYS A 13 20.31 -2.24 -7.48
CA CYS A 13 19.60 -2.35 -6.20
C CYS A 13 18.51 -3.42 -6.22
N PHE A 14 17.93 -3.72 -7.39
CA PHE A 14 16.84 -4.70 -7.50
C PHE A 14 17.27 -6.13 -7.21
N TRP A 15 18.56 -6.48 -7.38
CA TRP A 15 19.05 -7.79 -6.97
C TRP A 15 18.87 -8.00 -5.46
N PHE A 16 19.25 -7.02 -4.65
CA PHE A 16 19.11 -7.08 -3.19
C PHE A 16 17.64 -7.05 -2.77
N ILE A 17 16.82 -6.21 -3.41
CA ILE A 17 15.38 -6.14 -3.13
C ILE A 17 14.73 -7.50 -3.43
N ASN A 18 14.99 -8.10 -4.59
CA ASN A 18 14.45 -9.41 -4.94
C ASN A 18 14.95 -10.50 -3.99
N TRP A 19 16.25 -10.54 -3.67
CA TRP A 19 16.80 -11.49 -2.69
C TRP A 19 16.16 -11.35 -1.30
N ALA A 20 15.92 -10.11 -0.83
CA ALA A 20 15.28 -9.86 0.46
C ALA A 20 13.80 -10.27 0.47
N LEU A 21 13.12 -10.12 -0.66
CA LEU A 21 11.72 -10.51 -0.85
C LEU A 21 11.56 -12.01 -1.08
N GLU A 22 12.54 -12.70 -1.67
CA GLU A 22 12.51 -14.11 -2.00
C GLU A 22 12.15 -15.01 -0.80
N GLN A 23 11.63 -16.20 -1.12
CA GLN A 23 11.25 -17.27 -0.17
C GLN A 23 12.31 -17.56 0.91
N ASN A 24 13.59 -17.26 0.62
CA ASN A 24 14.75 -17.54 1.46
C ASN A 24 14.81 -16.73 2.78
N THR A 25 14.01 -15.67 2.94
CA THR A 25 13.97 -14.85 4.17
C THR A 25 12.81 -15.20 5.11
N GLY A 26 12.03 -16.25 4.79
CA GLY A 26 10.90 -16.69 5.61
C GLY A 26 9.59 -15.93 5.37
N ASN A 27 9.55 -15.06 4.35
CA ASN A 27 8.38 -14.24 4.01
C ASN A 27 7.71 -14.64 2.68
N GLU A 28 8.10 -15.78 2.06
CA GLU A 28 7.47 -16.33 0.84
C GLU A 28 7.33 -15.39 -0.38
N GLY A 29 8.21 -14.42 -0.62
CA GLY A 29 7.95 -13.42 -1.67
C GLY A 29 7.09 -12.25 -1.21
N ARG A 30 6.64 -12.24 0.04
CA ARG A 30 5.68 -11.28 0.59
C ARG A 30 6.40 -10.30 1.50
N CYS A 31 6.45 -9.05 1.08
CA CYS A 31 6.71 -7.95 1.99
C CYS A 31 5.42 -7.16 2.14
N SER A 32 4.85 -7.16 3.34
CA SER A 32 3.74 -6.27 3.69
C SER A 32 4.31 -4.86 3.93
N LEU A 33 4.94 -4.26 2.91
CA LEU A 33 5.26 -2.84 2.95
C LEU A 33 3.98 -2.08 2.59
N LYS A 34 3.07 -1.92 3.56
CA LYS A 34 1.94 -1.00 3.42
C LYS A 34 2.51 0.43 3.52
N LEU A 35 2.77 1.05 2.37
CA LEU A 35 3.24 2.44 2.27
C LEU A 35 2.10 3.46 2.18
N ASP A 36 0.86 3.00 2.11
CA ASP A 36 -0.30 3.88 2.00
C ASP A 36 -0.93 4.11 3.37
N TRP A 37 -1.07 5.38 3.73
CA TRP A 37 -1.75 5.81 4.94
C TRP A 37 -2.79 6.89 4.61
N PHE A 38 -3.90 6.86 5.35
CA PHE A 38 -4.83 7.98 5.41
C PHE A 38 -4.71 8.63 6.79
N ALA A 39 -4.34 9.91 6.81
CA ALA A 39 -4.16 10.68 8.03
C ALA A 39 -4.72 12.09 7.85
N GLY A 40 -5.35 12.62 8.89
CA GLY A 40 -5.92 13.96 8.90
C GLY A 40 -5.98 14.53 10.31
N ARG A 41 -5.99 15.86 10.44
CA ARG A 41 -6.20 16.55 11.72
C ARG A 41 -7.70 16.73 11.95
N GLY A 42 -8.15 16.46 13.17
CA GLY A 42 -9.56 16.67 13.54
C GLY A 42 -10.50 15.73 12.78
N ILE A 43 -10.07 14.49 12.55
CA ILE A 43 -10.93 13.43 12.02
C ILE A 43 -10.97 12.29 13.03
N ASP A 44 -12.15 11.69 13.17
CA ASP A 44 -12.36 10.48 13.96
C ASP A 44 -12.90 9.37 13.05
N PRO A 45 -12.64 8.09 13.36
CA PRO A 45 -13.35 6.98 12.74
C PRO A 45 -14.87 7.17 12.85
N ALA A 46 -15.59 6.99 11.75
CA ALA A 46 -17.04 7.04 11.75
C ALA A 46 -17.60 5.63 11.83
N GLY A 47 -18.21 5.30 12.97
CA GLY A 47 -18.82 4.00 13.23
C GLY A 47 -17.82 2.93 13.70
N ASP A 48 -18.31 1.69 13.77
CA ASP A 48 -17.55 0.55 14.32
C ASP A 48 -16.76 -0.21 13.24
N GLN A 49 -16.92 0.17 11.97
CA GLN A 49 -16.24 -0.48 10.86
C GLN A 49 -14.75 -0.12 10.89
N LYS A 50 -13.92 -1.16 10.91
CA LYS A 50 -12.46 -0.97 10.81
C LYS A 50 -12.10 -0.61 9.36
N PRO A 51 -11.05 0.21 9.16
CA PRO A 51 -10.49 0.42 7.83
C PRO A 51 -10.21 -0.92 7.13
N LEU A 52 -10.56 -1.00 5.85
CA LEU A 52 -10.46 -2.20 5.03
C LEU A 52 -9.55 -1.92 3.84
N VAL A 53 -8.66 -2.85 3.54
CA VAL A 53 -7.94 -2.87 2.26
C VAL A 53 -8.69 -3.79 1.32
N VAL A 54 -9.10 -3.29 0.17
CA VAL A 54 -9.77 -4.11 -0.85
C VAL A 54 -8.74 -4.56 -1.85
N HIS A 55 -8.47 -5.86 -1.83
CA HIS A 55 -7.51 -6.47 -2.73
C HIS A 55 -8.14 -6.74 -4.09
N ASP A 56 -7.29 -6.75 -5.12
CA ASP A 56 -7.59 -7.35 -6.41
C ASP A 56 -8.72 -6.65 -7.21
N ILE A 57 -8.81 -5.33 -7.10
CA ILE A 57 -9.76 -4.57 -7.93
C ILE A 57 -9.28 -4.51 -9.38
N ARG A 58 -10.07 -5.12 -10.27
CA ARG A 58 -9.77 -5.20 -11.70
C ARG A 58 -11.03 -4.98 -12.53
N GLN A 59 -10.86 -4.46 -13.76
CA GLN A 59 -11.88 -4.59 -14.81
C GLN A 59 -11.44 -5.63 -15.84
N ARG A 60 -10.43 -5.27 -16.65
CA ARG A 60 -9.70 -6.21 -17.54
C ARG A 60 -8.29 -6.44 -17.02
N GLU A 61 -7.65 -5.37 -16.56
CA GLU A 61 -6.39 -5.36 -15.84
C GLU A 61 -6.61 -4.74 -14.44
N HIS A 62 -5.59 -4.81 -13.58
CA HIS A 62 -5.58 -4.06 -12.33
C HIS A 62 -5.83 -2.58 -12.59
N LEU A 63 -6.74 -1.98 -11.81
CA LEU A 63 -7.04 -0.56 -11.95
C LEU A 63 -5.90 0.35 -11.44
N SER A 64 -5.07 -0.19 -10.54
CA SER A 64 -3.96 0.49 -9.87
C SER A 64 -2.92 -0.55 -9.46
N ASP A 65 -1.65 -0.13 -9.36
CA ASP A 65 -0.56 -0.92 -8.78
C ASP A 65 -0.61 -0.95 -7.23
N HIS A 66 -1.53 -0.19 -6.64
CA HIS A 66 -1.84 -0.17 -5.21
C HIS A 66 -3.29 -0.59 -4.94
N ASP A 67 -3.50 -1.36 -3.87
CA ASP A 67 -4.84 -1.68 -3.36
C ASP A 67 -5.44 -0.46 -2.63
N PRO A 68 -6.72 -0.12 -2.88
CA PRO A 68 -7.37 0.97 -2.17
C PRO A 68 -7.65 0.65 -0.69
N ILE A 69 -7.56 1.69 0.13
CA ILE A 69 -7.99 1.69 1.52
C ILE A 69 -9.37 2.34 1.61
N ILE A 70 -10.34 1.62 2.16
CA ILE A 70 -11.67 2.11 2.47
C ILE A 70 -11.75 2.36 3.98
N LEU A 71 -12.20 3.56 4.35
CA LEU A 71 -12.52 3.90 5.73
C LEU A 71 -13.60 4.96 5.77
N ASP A 72 -14.43 4.90 6.80
CA ASP A 72 -15.38 5.95 7.12
C ASP A 72 -14.78 6.84 8.21
N PHE A 73 -14.83 8.15 8.02
CA PHE A 73 -14.40 9.13 9.01
C PHE A 73 -15.38 10.28 9.10
N ARG A 74 -15.39 10.95 10.26
CA ARG A 74 -16.12 12.20 10.50
C ARG A 74 -15.13 13.29 10.87
N VAL A 75 -15.49 14.53 10.59
CA VAL A 75 -14.76 15.67 11.13
C VAL A 75 -15.12 15.80 12.61
N ALA A 76 -14.10 15.87 13.47
CA ALA A 76 -14.28 16.14 14.88
C ALA A 76 -14.84 17.55 15.05
N SER A 77 -15.97 17.66 15.75
CA SER A 77 -16.51 18.95 16.19
C SER A 77 -15.48 19.62 17.09
N SER A 78 -15.13 20.89 16.80
CA SER A 78 -14.22 21.68 17.64
C SER A 78 -14.81 21.98 19.02
#